data_AF-A0A3N5TWL6-F1
#
_entry.id   AF-A0A3N5TWL6-F1
#
_cell.length_a   1.000
_cell.length_b   1.000
_cell.length_c   1.000
_cell.angle_alpha   90.00
_cell.angle_beta   90.00
_cell.angle_gamma   90.00
#
_symmetry.space_group_name_H-M   'P 1'
#
loop_
_entity.id
_entity.type
_entity.pdbx_description
1 polymer ?
#
loop_
_entity_poly.entity_id
_entity_poly.type
_entity_poly.pdbx_seq_one_letter_code
_entity_poly.pdbx_strand_id
1 'polypeptide(L)'
;MGQCLNPLAIREDPPVRATAKVFWCLLRPVCRLATLSFLVALLPACTHLPDYARPKIIQSDGPQTSRNSFTYRDLTIEDFQADSLPEPMVEHSGKINAHAAVQIRLTADSSFSMIPGHLYGQAYFFGTIERIGFEAFMLPERSWLNPGIPSGLRTYVVQHEQIHFALTEIAARRLIKESREWAPKVLVVKPTPQEVRSELARQIQDKINAAMEESLKRQSKFDEDASLFYNPRRQQWWYWAIEDELGTSSPPIHGRPESQR
;
A
#
# COMPACT_ATOMS: atom_id res chain seq x y z
N MET A 1 34.34 -75.01 -0.75
CA MET A 1 32.87 -75.11 -0.92
C MET A 1 32.51 -74.10 -2.01
N GLY A 2 32.64 -74.42 -3.30
CA GLY A 2 31.78 -75.29 -4.12
C GLY A 2 30.79 -74.37 -4.88
N GLN A 3 31.17 -73.72 -5.99
CA GLN A 3 31.21 -74.16 -7.40
C GLN A 3 29.89 -74.69 -7.99
N CYS A 4 29.68 -74.30 -9.27
CA CYS A 4 28.85 -74.88 -10.34
C CYS A 4 27.40 -74.37 -10.47
N LEU A 5 26.77 -74.22 -11.64
CA LEU A 5 27.09 -74.28 -13.09
C LEU A 5 25.79 -73.86 -13.83
N ASN A 6 25.90 -73.24 -15.02
CA ASN A 6 24.86 -73.13 -16.09
C ASN A 6 24.54 -74.55 -16.69
N PRO A 7 23.86 -74.80 -17.86
CA PRO A 7 23.05 -74.01 -18.85
C PRO A 7 21.82 -74.78 -19.48
N LEU A 8 21.20 -74.17 -20.54
CA LEU A 8 20.53 -74.78 -21.75
C LEU A 8 19.16 -75.49 -21.53
N ALA A 9 18.13 -75.45 -22.39
CA ALA A 9 18.00 -75.49 -23.86
C ALA A 9 16.51 -75.19 -24.28
N ILE A 10 16.18 -74.40 -25.32
CA ILE A 10 15.87 -74.75 -26.74
C ILE A 10 14.36 -74.84 -27.11
N ARG A 11 13.94 -73.98 -28.08
CA ARG A 11 12.92 -74.11 -29.18
C ARG A 11 11.40 -74.22 -28.83
N GLU A 12 10.40 -73.83 -29.65
CA GLU A 12 10.23 -73.55 -31.10
C GLU A 12 9.24 -72.38 -31.37
N ASP A 13 9.20 -71.93 -32.63
CA ASP A 13 8.46 -70.81 -33.22
C ASP A 13 7.10 -71.27 -33.89
N PRO A 14 6.29 -70.38 -34.53
CA PRO A 14 4.81 -70.26 -34.39
C PRO A 14 3.96 -70.95 -35.49
N PRO A 15 2.62 -70.73 -35.57
CA PRO A 15 2.10 -69.71 -36.51
C PRO A 15 0.73 -69.03 -36.21
N VAL A 16 0.65 -67.73 -36.56
CA VAL A 16 -0.35 -67.09 -37.47
C VAL A 16 -1.84 -66.89 -37.07
N ARG A 17 -2.32 -65.66 -37.39
CA ARG A 17 -3.70 -65.12 -37.56
C ARG A 17 -4.45 -64.75 -36.27
N ALA A 18 -5.28 -63.72 -36.20
CA ALA A 18 -5.53 -62.50 -36.99
C ALA A 18 -6.59 -61.72 -36.17
N THR A 19 -6.64 -60.40 -36.36
CA THR A 19 -7.82 -59.53 -36.14
C THR A 19 -8.46 -59.47 -34.74
N ALA A 20 -8.11 -58.44 -33.99
CA ALA A 20 -9.06 -57.51 -33.34
C ALA A 20 -8.30 -56.39 -32.59
N LYS A 21 -7.48 -55.62 -33.31
CA LYS A 21 -7.00 -54.31 -32.80
C LYS A 21 -8.04 -53.26 -33.16
N VAL A 22 -9.13 -53.24 -32.40
CA VAL A 22 -10.14 -52.19 -32.46
C VAL A 22 -10.19 -51.55 -31.07
N PHE A 23 -9.70 -50.31 -31.01
CA PHE A 23 -10.17 -49.26 -30.09
C PHE A 23 -9.83 -49.25 -28.60
N TRP A 24 -8.72 -49.83 -28.11
CA TRP A 24 -8.44 -49.77 -26.66
C TRP A 24 -7.00 -49.44 -26.26
N CYS A 25 -6.31 -48.51 -26.95
CA CYS A 25 -4.97 -48.08 -26.50
C CYS A 25 -4.56 -46.62 -26.75
N LEU A 26 -5.44 -45.72 -27.24
CA LEU A 26 -5.06 -44.31 -27.46
C LEU A 26 -5.70 -43.29 -26.49
N LEU A 27 -6.56 -43.74 -25.57
CA LEU A 27 -7.28 -42.83 -24.65
C LEU A 27 -6.66 -42.69 -23.24
N ARG A 28 -5.57 -43.41 -22.91
CA ARG A 28 -4.99 -43.37 -21.54
C ARG A 28 -3.98 -42.24 -21.25
N PRO A 29 -3.11 -41.78 -22.17
CA PRO A 29 -2.16 -40.71 -21.84
C PRO A 29 -2.76 -39.31 -22.05
N VAL A 30 -3.71 -39.14 -22.97
CA VAL A 30 -4.34 -37.85 -23.26
C VAL A 30 -5.32 -37.44 -22.15
N CYS A 31 -6.08 -38.39 -21.58
CA CYS A 31 -6.96 -38.10 -20.44
C CYS A 31 -6.21 -37.75 -19.13
N ARG A 32 -4.98 -38.22 -18.94
CA ARG A 32 -4.17 -37.89 -17.75
C ARG A 32 -3.51 -36.51 -17.83
N LEU A 33 -3.13 -36.05 -19.02
CA LEU A 33 -2.63 -34.68 -19.23
C LEU A 33 -3.76 -33.64 -19.19
N ALA A 34 -4.94 -33.97 -19.73
CA ALA A 34 -6.11 -33.08 -19.67
C ALA A 34 -6.63 -32.87 -18.23
N THR A 35 -6.58 -33.90 -17.38
CA THR A 35 -6.98 -33.78 -15.96
C THR A 35 -5.96 -32.99 -15.12
N LEU A 36 -4.67 -33.09 -15.42
CA LEU A 36 -3.63 -32.30 -14.75
C LEU A 36 -3.70 -30.80 -15.13
N SER A 37 -3.94 -30.49 -16.41
CA SER A 37 -4.12 -29.09 -16.85
C SER A 37 -5.39 -28.45 -16.31
N PHE A 38 -6.47 -29.21 -16.10
CA PHE A 38 -7.70 -28.70 -15.49
C PHE A 38 -7.54 -28.41 -13.99
N LEU A 39 -6.72 -29.20 -13.27
CA LEU A 39 -6.40 -28.96 -11.85
C LEU A 39 -5.49 -27.73 -11.64
N VAL A 40 -4.60 -27.43 -12.59
CA VAL A 40 -3.75 -26.21 -12.53
C VAL A 40 -4.53 -24.95 -12.95
N ALA A 41 -5.51 -25.08 -13.86
CA ALA A 41 -6.36 -23.95 -14.29
C ALA A 41 -7.43 -23.54 -13.27
N LEU A 42 -7.70 -24.35 -12.24
CA LEU A 42 -8.68 -24.07 -11.18
C LEU A 42 -8.09 -23.36 -9.95
N LEU A 43 -6.81 -22.97 -9.97
CA LEU A 43 -6.17 -22.27 -8.86
C LEU A 43 -5.73 -20.82 -9.19
N PRO A 44 -6.57 -19.92 -9.73
CA PRO A 44 -6.41 -18.51 -9.44
C PRO A 44 -7.17 -18.23 -8.14
N ALA A 45 -6.72 -18.81 -7.03
CA ALA A 45 -7.05 -18.21 -5.75
C ALA A 45 -6.24 -16.90 -5.71
N CYS A 46 -6.80 -15.82 -6.26
CA CYS A 46 -6.28 -14.49 -6.03
C CYS A 46 -6.31 -14.29 -4.52
N THR A 47 -5.16 -14.46 -3.86
CA THR A 47 -5.00 -14.24 -2.41
C THR A 47 -5.03 -12.75 -2.17
N HIS A 48 -6.23 -12.16 -2.27
CA HIS A 48 -6.47 -10.78 -1.91
C HIS A 48 -6.81 -10.65 -0.44
N LEU A 49 -6.44 -9.52 0.14
CA LEU A 49 -6.85 -9.17 1.50
C LEU A 49 -8.38 -9.08 1.56
N PRO A 50 -8.99 -9.58 2.66
CA PRO A 50 -10.39 -9.34 2.92
C PRO A 50 -10.63 -7.85 3.14
N ASP A 51 -11.83 -7.37 2.85
CA ASP A 51 -12.15 -5.93 2.84
C ASP A 51 -11.90 -5.21 4.17
N TYR A 52 -11.91 -5.92 5.30
CA TYR A 52 -11.60 -5.34 6.61
C TYR A 52 -10.11 -5.13 6.86
N ALA A 53 -9.23 -5.85 6.17
CA ALA A 53 -7.79 -5.78 6.33
C ALA A 53 -7.12 -4.84 5.32
N ARG A 54 -7.88 -4.35 4.33
CA ARG A 54 -7.34 -3.41 3.35
C ARG A 54 -7.10 -2.04 3.99
N PRO A 55 -5.96 -1.39 3.69
CA PRO A 55 -5.74 0.02 4.02
C PRO A 55 -6.86 0.90 3.46
N LYS A 56 -7.38 1.83 4.27
CA LYS A 56 -8.49 2.74 3.90
C LYS A 56 -8.17 4.18 4.28
N ILE A 57 -8.66 5.12 3.47
CA ILE A 57 -8.69 6.53 3.87
C ILE A 57 -9.79 6.67 4.92
N ILE A 58 -9.40 6.90 6.18
CA ILE A 58 -10.34 7.26 7.23
C ILE A 58 -10.44 8.77 7.26
N GLN A 59 -11.53 9.32 6.72
CA GLN A 59 -11.80 10.75 6.80
C GLN A 59 -11.87 11.18 8.27
N SER A 60 -11.27 12.34 8.56
CA SER A 60 -11.26 12.91 9.90
C SER A 60 -12.24 14.08 9.87
N ASP A 61 -13.34 13.97 10.60
CA ASP A 61 -14.31 15.05 10.73
C ASP A 61 -13.76 16.12 11.70
N GLY A 62 -12.84 16.96 11.22
CA GLY A 62 -12.30 18.06 12.01
C GLY A 62 -11.02 18.68 11.44
N PRO A 63 -10.68 19.91 11.84
CA PRO A 63 -9.40 20.52 11.46
C PRO A 63 -8.25 19.61 11.89
N GLN A 64 -7.39 19.22 10.94
CA GLN A 64 -6.24 18.31 11.09
C GLN A 64 -5.10 18.91 11.93
N THR A 65 -5.40 19.46 13.09
CA THR A 65 -4.45 20.05 14.04
C THR A 65 -4.50 19.32 15.37
N SER A 66 -4.53 17.98 15.34
CA SER A 66 -4.24 17.22 16.56
C SER A 66 -2.84 17.61 17.05
N ARG A 67 -2.78 18.14 18.27
CA ARG A 67 -1.53 18.61 18.91
C ARG A 67 -0.49 17.51 19.03
N ASN A 68 -0.92 16.25 19.01
CA ASN A 68 -0.05 15.09 19.22
C ASN A 68 0.33 14.39 17.91
N SER A 69 -0.04 14.93 16.75
CA SER A 69 0.45 14.42 15.47
C SER A 69 1.95 14.62 15.31
N PHE A 70 2.61 13.69 14.61
CA PHE A 70 4.04 13.81 14.30
C PHE A 70 4.32 13.42 12.86
N THR A 71 5.36 14.03 12.27
CA THR A 71 5.82 13.77 10.91
C THR A 71 6.65 12.49 10.85
N TYR A 72 6.96 12.04 9.64
CA TYR A 72 7.70 10.80 9.42
C TYR A 72 8.98 10.66 10.27
N ARG A 73 9.03 9.58 11.06
CA ARG A 73 10.16 9.10 11.86
C ARG A 73 9.96 7.60 12.16
N ASP A 74 10.93 6.98 12.83
CA ASP A 74 10.77 5.62 13.34
C ASP A 74 9.64 5.52 14.36
N LEU A 75 8.80 4.51 14.20
CA LEU A 75 7.70 4.17 15.09
C LEU A 75 8.18 3.36 16.29
N THR A 76 7.53 3.63 17.40
CA THR A 76 7.69 2.96 18.69
C THR A 76 6.34 2.42 19.14
N ILE A 77 6.33 1.56 20.17
CA ILE A 77 5.07 1.00 20.69
C ILE A 77 4.21 2.12 21.30
N GLU A 78 4.85 3.14 21.87
CA GLU A 78 4.25 4.31 22.51
C GLU A 78 3.49 5.22 21.54
N ASP A 79 3.68 5.04 20.24
CA ASP A 79 3.00 5.79 19.19
C ASP A 79 1.58 5.26 18.91
N PHE A 80 1.19 4.13 19.47
CA PHE A 80 -0.13 3.53 19.31
C PHE A 80 -0.97 3.77 20.57
N GLN A 81 -1.67 4.90 20.60
CA GLN A 81 -2.35 5.41 21.81
C GLN A 81 -3.87 5.28 21.76
N ALA A 82 -4.45 4.76 20.67
CA ALA A 82 -5.87 4.50 20.61
C ALA A 82 -6.25 3.31 21.50
N ASP A 83 -7.36 3.43 22.22
CA ASP A 83 -7.89 2.34 23.05
C ASP A 83 -8.52 1.21 22.21
N SER A 84 -9.02 1.55 21.02
CA SER A 84 -9.67 0.63 20.09
C SER A 84 -9.35 0.96 18.64
N LEU A 85 -9.61 0.01 17.75
CA LEU A 85 -9.68 0.28 16.31
C LEU A 85 -10.79 1.30 16.01
N PRO A 86 -10.68 2.05 14.89
CA PRO A 86 -11.77 2.86 14.41
C PRO A 86 -12.93 1.99 13.92
N GLU A 87 -14.17 2.45 14.07
CA GLU A 87 -15.33 1.84 13.41
C GLU A 87 -15.16 1.93 11.88
N PRO A 88 -15.52 0.88 11.10
CA PRO A 88 -16.14 -0.40 11.49
C PRO A 88 -15.14 -1.53 11.79
N MET A 89 -13.84 -1.25 11.94
CA MET A 89 -12.80 -2.28 12.08
C MET A 89 -12.80 -2.99 13.44
N VAL A 90 -13.51 -2.44 14.44
CA VAL A 90 -13.61 -2.96 15.81
C VAL A 90 -14.06 -4.42 15.84
N GLU A 91 -15.02 -4.81 15.01
CA GLU A 91 -15.55 -6.18 14.90
C GLU A 91 -14.47 -7.20 14.47
N HIS A 92 -13.36 -6.72 13.90
CA HIS A 92 -12.25 -7.54 13.41
C HIS A 92 -10.97 -7.35 14.22
N SER A 93 -11.04 -6.71 15.39
CA SER A 93 -9.90 -6.51 16.31
C SER A 93 -9.12 -7.78 16.64
N GLY A 94 -9.79 -8.93 16.75
CA GLY A 94 -9.12 -10.23 16.96
C GLY A 94 -8.30 -10.75 15.77
N LYS A 95 -8.40 -10.11 14.60
CA LYS A 95 -7.70 -10.48 13.35
C LYS A 95 -6.72 -9.40 12.87
N ILE A 96 -6.71 -8.25 13.52
CA ILE A 96 -5.87 -7.11 13.19
C ILE A 96 -4.83 -6.96 14.30
N ASN A 97 -3.57 -6.88 13.90
CA ASN A 97 -2.45 -6.75 14.83
C ASN A 97 -2.22 -5.27 15.20
N ALA A 98 -2.19 -4.40 14.22
CA ALA A 98 -2.06 -2.97 14.44
C ALA A 98 -2.78 -2.18 13.35
N HIS A 99 -2.92 -0.88 13.60
CA HIS A 99 -3.39 0.09 12.65
C HIS A 99 -2.70 1.42 12.95
N ALA A 100 -1.80 1.88 12.07
CA ALA A 100 -1.29 3.24 12.12
C ALA A 100 -2.21 4.21 11.36
N ALA A 101 -2.71 5.23 12.04
CA ALA A 101 -3.50 6.29 11.43
C ALA A 101 -2.58 7.32 10.76
N VAL A 102 -2.11 6.98 9.57
CA VAL A 102 -1.19 7.81 8.74
C VAL A 102 -1.94 8.53 7.62
N GLN A 103 -1.60 9.79 7.39
CA GLN A 103 -2.22 10.66 6.38
C GLN A 103 -1.20 11.62 5.78
N ILE A 104 -1.56 12.30 4.69
CA ILE A 104 -0.81 13.42 4.12
C ILE A 104 -1.53 14.73 4.47
N ARG A 105 -0.77 15.75 4.85
CA ARG A 105 -1.27 17.12 5.06
C ARG A 105 -0.38 18.16 4.39
N LEU A 106 -0.85 19.40 4.38
CA LEU A 106 -0.04 20.57 4.01
C LEU A 106 1.02 20.86 5.07
N THR A 107 2.19 21.30 4.63
CA THR A 107 3.21 21.87 5.52
C THR A 107 2.82 23.27 5.98
N ALA A 108 3.31 23.67 7.15
CA ALA A 108 3.04 24.99 7.74
C ALA A 108 3.54 26.18 6.90
N ASP A 109 4.50 25.95 6.00
CA ASP A 109 5.03 26.98 5.09
C ASP A 109 4.27 27.09 3.76
N SER A 110 3.22 26.30 3.56
CA SER A 110 2.31 26.46 2.42
C SER A 110 1.60 27.82 2.49
N SER A 111 1.55 28.54 1.38
CA SER A 111 1.02 29.90 1.30
C SER A 111 0.23 30.13 0.02
N PHE A 112 -0.83 30.92 0.14
CA PHE A 112 -1.77 31.25 -0.92
C PHE A 112 -1.92 32.76 -1.00
N SER A 113 -2.10 33.31 -2.20
CA SER A 113 -2.45 34.71 -2.35
C SER A 113 -3.89 34.86 -2.85
N MET A 114 -4.47 36.00 -2.54
CA MET A 114 -5.81 36.34 -2.97
C MET A 114 -5.89 37.84 -3.23
N ILE A 115 -6.27 38.20 -4.45
CA ILE A 115 -6.39 39.59 -4.87
C ILE A 115 -7.83 39.89 -5.32
N PRO A 116 -8.41 41.04 -4.93
CA PRO A 116 -9.68 41.49 -5.50
C PRO A 116 -9.46 42.00 -6.92
N GLY A 117 -10.47 41.85 -7.77
CA GLY A 117 -10.47 42.40 -9.12
C GLY A 117 -11.87 42.49 -9.71
N HIS A 118 -11.98 42.95 -10.96
CA HIS A 118 -13.24 43.06 -11.67
C HIS A 118 -13.21 42.28 -12.97
N LEU A 119 -14.27 41.51 -13.24
CA LEU A 119 -14.47 40.79 -14.49
C LEU A 119 -15.88 41.12 -14.99
N TYR A 120 -16.00 41.67 -16.21
CA TYR A 120 -17.28 42.07 -16.82
C TYR A 120 -18.14 43.00 -15.92
N GLY A 121 -17.51 43.94 -15.22
CA GLY A 121 -18.18 44.91 -14.35
C GLY A 121 -18.64 44.34 -12.99
N GLN A 122 -18.36 43.08 -12.69
CA GLN A 122 -18.63 42.46 -11.40
C GLN A 122 -17.33 42.27 -10.61
N ALA A 123 -17.41 42.43 -9.28
CA ALA A 123 -16.28 42.19 -8.39
C ALA A 123 -16.06 40.69 -8.16
N TYR A 124 -14.80 40.28 -8.21
CA TYR A 124 -14.34 38.91 -7.98
C TYR A 124 -13.09 38.91 -7.11
N PHE A 125 -12.78 37.73 -6.55
CA PHE A 125 -11.50 37.42 -5.92
C PHE A 125 -10.79 36.36 -6.74
N PHE A 126 -9.49 36.57 -6.93
CA PHE A 126 -8.59 35.70 -7.67
C PHE A 126 -7.63 35.07 -6.67
N GLY A 127 -7.68 33.75 -6.51
CA GLY A 127 -6.79 32.98 -5.64
C GLY A 127 -5.76 32.19 -6.41
N THR A 128 -4.52 32.19 -5.93
CA THR A 128 -3.39 31.41 -6.47
C THR A 128 -2.63 30.71 -5.36
N ILE A 129 -1.83 29.71 -5.73
CA ILE A 129 -0.93 29.00 -4.83
C ILE A 129 0.48 29.57 -5.00
N GLU A 130 1.03 30.19 -3.96
CA GLU A 130 2.38 30.77 -3.99
C GLU A 130 3.44 29.74 -3.60
N ARG A 131 3.14 28.95 -2.57
CA ARG A 131 3.98 27.85 -2.09
C ARG A 131 3.08 26.74 -1.59
N ILE A 132 3.43 25.50 -1.89
CA ILE A 132 2.72 24.35 -1.33
C ILE A 132 3.72 23.24 -1.03
N GLY A 133 3.66 22.75 0.20
CA GLY A 133 4.40 21.59 0.66
C GLY A 133 3.45 20.56 1.24
N PHE A 134 3.90 19.31 1.27
CA PHE A 134 3.15 18.19 1.82
C PHE A 134 4.06 17.36 2.72
N GLU A 135 3.49 16.72 3.73
CA GLU A 135 4.21 15.82 4.62
C GLU A 135 3.29 14.67 5.04
N ALA A 136 3.86 13.48 5.22
CA ALA A 136 3.15 12.42 5.91
C ALA A 136 3.18 12.67 7.42
N PHE A 137 2.07 12.38 8.08
CA PHE A 137 1.95 12.46 9.52
C PHE A 137 1.15 11.28 10.07
N MET A 138 1.43 10.94 11.32
CA MET A 138 0.70 9.93 12.09
C MET A 138 -0.09 10.59 13.22
N LEU A 139 -1.26 10.02 13.52
CA LEU A 139 -2.11 10.39 14.66
C LEU A 139 -2.02 9.30 15.74
N PRO A 140 -1.21 9.47 16.80
CA PRO A 140 -1.06 8.43 17.83
C PRO A 140 -2.38 8.01 18.48
N GLU A 141 -3.21 9.00 18.83
CA GLU A 141 -4.52 8.81 19.49
C GLU A 141 -5.55 8.03 18.65
N ARG A 142 -5.25 7.81 17.36
CA ARG A 142 -6.06 7.01 16.43
C ARG A 142 -5.33 5.77 15.93
N SER A 143 -4.09 5.60 16.36
CA SER A 143 -3.27 4.46 16.00
C SER A 143 -3.37 3.42 17.11
N TRP A 144 -3.72 2.20 16.74
CA TRP A 144 -4.04 1.13 17.68
C TRP A 144 -3.07 -0.03 17.50
N LEU A 145 -2.60 -0.57 18.62
CA LEU A 145 -1.81 -1.80 18.67
C LEU A 145 -2.58 -2.81 19.51
N ASN A 146 -2.80 -4.00 18.95
CA ASN A 146 -3.56 -5.04 19.65
C ASN A 146 -2.83 -5.48 20.92
N PRO A 147 -3.42 -5.29 22.12
CA PRO A 147 -2.76 -5.63 23.38
C PRO A 147 -2.53 -7.13 23.55
N GLY A 148 -3.28 -7.96 22.81
CA GLY A 148 -3.17 -9.42 22.79
C GLY A 148 -2.01 -9.97 21.96
N ILE A 149 -1.24 -9.12 21.26
CA ILE A 149 -0.08 -9.60 20.47
C ILE A 149 1.00 -10.15 21.41
N PRO A 150 1.50 -11.39 21.15
CA PRO A 150 2.66 -11.93 21.85
C PRO A 150 3.86 -10.98 21.81
N SER A 151 4.55 -10.79 22.93
CA SER A 151 5.68 -9.84 23.04
C SER A 151 6.74 -10.05 21.94
N GLY A 152 7.05 -11.31 21.59
CA GLY A 152 8.00 -11.66 20.54
C GLY A 152 7.60 -11.26 19.11
N LEU A 153 6.34 -10.87 18.88
CA LEU A 153 5.85 -10.38 17.58
C LEU A 153 5.70 -8.87 17.52
N ARG A 154 5.79 -8.14 18.63
CA ARG A 154 5.54 -6.69 18.66
C ARG A 154 6.49 -5.92 17.75
N THR A 155 7.78 -6.23 17.77
CA THR A 155 8.76 -5.58 16.88
C THR A 155 8.44 -5.81 15.41
N TYR A 156 8.02 -7.02 15.04
CA TYR A 156 7.61 -7.33 13.67
C TYR A 156 6.38 -6.52 13.26
N VAL A 157 5.38 -6.40 14.13
CA VAL A 157 4.17 -5.63 13.87
C VAL A 157 4.46 -4.13 13.79
N VAL A 158 5.27 -3.56 14.69
CA VAL A 158 5.65 -2.14 14.62
C VAL A 158 6.44 -1.84 13.36
N GLN A 159 7.35 -2.72 12.93
CA GLN A 159 8.05 -2.57 11.65
C GLN A 159 7.10 -2.66 10.45
N HIS A 160 6.05 -3.47 10.53
CA HIS A 160 5.01 -3.53 9.50
C HIS A 160 4.31 -2.18 9.34
N GLU A 161 3.91 -1.56 10.45
CA GLU A 161 3.32 -0.22 10.44
C GLU A 161 4.32 0.88 10.02
N GLN A 162 5.61 0.72 10.34
CA GLN A 162 6.68 1.62 9.86
C GLN A 162 6.71 1.67 8.32
N ILE A 163 6.55 0.51 7.67
CA ILE A 163 6.52 0.40 6.21
C ILE A 163 5.31 1.16 5.63
N HIS A 164 4.13 1.07 6.25
CA HIS A 164 2.95 1.85 5.85
C HIS A 164 3.19 3.36 5.97
N PHE A 165 3.81 3.79 7.08
CA PHE A 165 4.13 5.20 7.27
C PHE A 165 5.14 5.71 6.23
N ALA A 166 6.15 4.89 5.92
CA ALA A 166 7.18 5.19 4.93
C ALA A 166 6.61 5.29 3.51
N LEU A 167 5.68 4.39 3.14
CA LEU A 167 4.97 4.47 1.86
C LEU A 167 4.10 5.74 1.75
N THR A 168 3.55 6.21 2.87
CA THR A 168 2.80 7.48 2.91
C THR A 168 3.75 8.68 2.75
N GLU A 169 4.92 8.65 3.39
CA GLU A 169 5.95 9.68 3.23
C GLU A 169 6.47 9.77 1.78
N ILE A 170 6.73 8.63 1.14
CA ILE A 170 7.08 8.58 -0.28
C ILE A 170 5.99 9.24 -1.14
N ALA A 171 4.71 8.95 -0.86
CA ALA A 171 3.59 9.56 -1.57
C ALA A 171 3.54 11.08 -1.37
N ALA A 172 3.79 11.58 -0.15
CA ALA A 172 3.91 13.01 0.11
C ALA A 172 5.03 13.66 -0.70
N ARG A 173 6.24 13.07 -0.72
CA ARG A 173 7.39 13.58 -1.51
C ARG A 173 7.11 13.61 -3.01
N ARG A 174 6.43 12.58 -3.53
CA ARG A 174 5.99 12.55 -4.94
C ARG A 174 4.99 13.66 -5.23
N LEU A 175 4.02 13.86 -4.33
CA LEU A 175 3.04 14.94 -4.47
C LEU A 175 3.68 16.33 -4.47
N ILE A 176 4.74 16.56 -3.67
CA ILE A 176 5.54 17.80 -3.74
C ILE A 176 6.19 17.97 -5.12
N LYS A 177 6.71 16.90 -5.72
CA LYS A 177 7.34 16.97 -7.04
C LYS A 177 6.30 17.33 -8.11
N GLU A 178 5.14 16.68 -8.08
CA GLU A 178 4.03 16.92 -9.01
C GLU A 178 3.41 18.32 -8.83
N SER A 179 3.35 18.83 -7.60
CA SER A 179 2.77 20.14 -7.32
C SER A 179 3.56 21.29 -7.96
N ARG A 180 4.85 21.10 -8.24
CA ARG A 180 5.68 22.10 -8.96
C ARG A 180 5.14 22.42 -10.37
N GLU A 181 4.49 21.46 -11.02
CA GLU A 181 3.91 21.66 -12.35
C GLU A 181 2.46 22.11 -12.30
N TRP A 182 1.73 21.72 -11.25
CA TRP A 182 0.30 21.99 -11.10
C TRP A 182 0.02 23.33 -10.42
N ALA A 183 0.68 23.61 -9.29
CA ALA A 183 0.38 24.77 -8.44
C ALA A 183 0.47 26.12 -9.18
N PRO A 184 1.48 26.37 -10.04
CA PRO A 184 1.57 27.63 -10.79
C PRO A 184 0.43 27.85 -11.80
N LYS A 185 -0.30 26.78 -12.16
CA LYS A 185 -1.42 26.82 -13.10
C LYS A 185 -2.77 27.01 -12.40
N VAL A 186 -2.80 26.99 -11.07
CA VAL A 186 -4.02 27.16 -10.29
C VAL A 186 -4.39 28.63 -10.25
N LEU A 187 -5.53 28.95 -10.85
CA LEU A 187 -6.22 30.23 -10.71
C LEU A 187 -7.68 29.97 -10.37
N VAL A 188 -8.09 30.39 -9.19
CA VAL A 188 -9.47 30.29 -8.71
C VAL A 188 -10.11 31.67 -8.78
N VAL A 189 -11.24 31.79 -9.48
CA VAL A 189 -11.99 33.05 -9.60
C VAL A 189 -13.38 32.84 -9.01
N LYS A 190 -13.70 33.54 -7.92
CA LYS A 190 -15.01 33.44 -7.23
C LYS A 190 -15.52 34.79 -6.72
N PRO A 191 -16.85 34.98 -6.56
CA PRO A 191 -17.42 36.24 -6.06
C PRO A 191 -16.98 36.61 -4.64
N THR A 192 -16.66 35.63 -3.80
CA THR A 192 -16.29 35.88 -2.39
C THR A 192 -14.94 35.27 -1.99
N PRO A 193 -14.24 35.82 -0.98
CA PRO A 193 -13.01 35.24 -0.46
C PRO A 193 -13.19 33.82 0.08
N GLN A 194 -14.33 33.55 0.69
CA GLN A 194 -14.62 32.25 1.28
C GLN A 194 -14.77 31.17 0.20
N GLU A 195 -15.42 31.49 -0.92
CA GLU A 195 -15.52 30.55 -2.04
C GLU A 195 -14.16 30.29 -2.69
N VAL A 196 -13.28 31.29 -2.79
CA VAL A 196 -11.89 31.08 -3.25
C VAL A 196 -11.17 30.09 -2.33
N ARG A 197 -11.25 30.29 -1.00
CA ARG A 197 -10.62 29.39 -0.01
C ARG A 197 -11.17 27.97 -0.11
N SER A 198 -12.49 27.82 -0.17
CA SER A 198 -13.15 26.51 -0.27
C SER A 198 -12.73 25.79 -1.55
N GLU A 199 -12.66 26.48 -2.67
CA GLU A 199 -12.27 25.88 -3.96
C GLU A 199 -10.78 25.52 -4.01
N LEU A 200 -9.88 26.37 -3.48
CA LEU A 200 -8.46 26.03 -3.32
C LEU A 200 -8.30 24.79 -2.42
N ALA A 201 -8.96 24.79 -1.25
CA ALA A 201 -8.92 23.67 -0.32
C ALA A 201 -9.43 22.38 -0.97
N ARG A 202 -10.53 22.45 -1.73
CA ARG A 202 -11.07 21.32 -2.48
C ARG A 202 -10.05 20.75 -3.48
N GLN A 203 -9.46 21.60 -4.32
CA GLN A 203 -8.46 21.14 -5.32
C GLN A 203 -7.22 20.53 -4.67
N ILE A 204 -6.75 21.11 -3.56
CA ILE A 204 -5.63 20.56 -2.78
C ILE A 204 -6.00 19.20 -2.19
N GLN A 205 -7.19 19.10 -1.59
CA GLN A 205 -7.67 17.85 -1.01
C GLN A 205 -7.82 16.76 -2.06
N ASP A 206 -8.28 17.09 -3.28
CA ASP A 206 -8.35 16.14 -4.39
C ASP A 206 -6.97 15.57 -4.72
N LYS A 207 -5.92 16.41 -4.72
CA LYS A 207 -4.53 15.98 -4.94
C LYS A 207 -4.01 15.09 -3.82
N ILE A 208 -4.29 15.44 -2.57
CA ILE A 208 -3.95 14.62 -1.40
C ILE A 208 -4.65 13.27 -1.48
N ASN A 209 -5.95 13.24 -1.79
CA ASN A 209 -6.73 12.01 -1.89
C ASN A 209 -6.21 11.09 -2.98
N ALA A 210 -5.86 11.63 -4.15
CA ALA A 210 -5.27 10.85 -5.24
C ALA A 210 -3.91 10.25 -4.84
N ALA A 211 -3.05 11.02 -4.17
CA ALA A 211 -1.76 10.52 -3.66
C ALA A 211 -1.95 9.44 -2.58
N MET A 212 -2.93 9.62 -1.69
CA MET A 212 -3.29 8.62 -0.68
C MET A 212 -3.80 7.34 -1.32
N GLU A 213 -4.69 7.43 -2.31
CA GLU A 213 -5.23 6.24 -3.00
C GLU A 213 -4.12 5.41 -3.65
N GLU A 214 -3.15 6.07 -4.29
CA GLU A 214 -1.99 5.38 -4.86
C GLU A 214 -1.09 4.76 -3.78
N SER A 215 -0.90 5.44 -2.65
CA SER A 215 -0.19 4.88 -1.50
C SER A 215 -0.90 3.63 -0.97
N LEU A 216 -2.22 3.65 -0.80
CA LEU A 216 -3.00 2.51 -0.32
C LEU A 216 -2.93 1.29 -1.24
N LYS A 217 -2.81 1.49 -2.56
CA LYS A 217 -2.56 0.39 -3.52
C LYS A 217 -1.20 -0.26 -3.26
N ARG A 218 -0.15 0.53 -3.01
CA ARG A 218 1.18 0.01 -2.66
C ARG A 218 1.19 -0.68 -1.30
N GLN A 219 0.50 -0.11 -0.31
CA GLN A 219 0.34 -0.70 1.02
C GLN A 219 -0.37 -2.05 0.95
N SER A 220 -1.47 -2.14 0.17
CA SER A 220 -2.18 -3.41 -0.04
C SER A 220 -1.29 -4.47 -0.67
N LYS A 221 -0.46 -4.09 -1.66
CA LYS A 221 0.52 -5.00 -2.27
C LYS A 221 1.55 -5.49 -1.25
N PHE A 222 2.07 -4.61 -0.42
CA PHE A 222 2.97 -4.97 0.67
C PHE A 222 2.31 -5.96 1.64
N ASP A 223 1.07 -5.68 2.05
CA ASP A 223 0.32 -6.51 2.97
C ASP A 223 0.08 -7.92 2.41
N GLU A 224 -0.28 -8.03 1.13
CA GLU A 224 -0.44 -9.30 0.41
C GLU A 224 0.89 -10.08 0.29
N ASP A 225 2.00 -9.39 0.03
CA ASP A 225 3.32 -10.00 -0.14
C ASP A 225 3.96 -10.44 1.19
N ALA A 226 3.71 -9.72 2.29
CA ALA A 226 4.47 -9.84 3.53
C ALA A 226 3.65 -10.26 4.76
N SER A 227 2.40 -9.81 4.89
CA SER A 227 1.66 -9.89 6.16
C SER A 227 0.58 -10.96 6.18
N LEU A 228 -0.02 -11.29 5.03
CA LEU A 228 -1.10 -12.26 4.92
C LEU A 228 -0.74 -13.64 5.53
N PHE A 229 0.55 -14.00 5.52
CA PHE A 229 1.04 -15.31 6.00
C PHE A 229 2.21 -15.23 7.01
N TYR A 230 2.47 -14.07 7.64
CA TYR A 230 3.67 -13.83 8.45
C TYR A 230 4.97 -14.18 7.69
N ASN A 231 5.49 -13.23 6.90
CA ASN A 231 6.68 -13.44 6.07
C ASN A 231 7.79 -12.42 6.40
N PRO A 232 8.62 -12.68 7.44
CA PRO A 232 9.65 -11.74 7.87
C PRO A 232 10.70 -11.44 6.81
N ARG A 233 11.00 -12.40 5.92
CA ARG A 233 11.95 -12.17 4.82
C ARG A 233 11.40 -11.19 3.79
N ARG A 234 10.12 -11.32 3.43
CA ARG A 234 9.46 -10.38 2.51
C ARG A 234 9.31 -9.01 3.13
N GLN A 235 8.93 -8.93 4.40
CA GLN A 235 8.85 -7.66 5.12
C GLN A 235 10.21 -6.94 5.15
N GLN A 236 11.29 -7.67 5.45
CA GLN A 236 12.63 -7.09 5.47
C GLN A 236 13.10 -6.61 4.09
N TRP A 237 12.74 -7.34 3.03
CA TRP A 237 13.01 -6.90 1.66
C TRP A 237 12.26 -5.60 1.33
N TRP A 238 10.98 -5.51 1.68
CA TRP A 238 10.17 -4.29 1.51
C TRP A 238 10.77 -3.12 2.28
N TYR A 239 11.16 -3.35 3.54
CA TYR A 239 11.83 -2.34 4.36
C TYR A 239 13.07 -1.77 3.64
N TRP A 240 13.99 -2.62 3.17
CA TRP A 240 15.18 -2.13 2.47
C TRP A 240 14.87 -1.40 1.16
N ALA A 241 13.91 -1.90 0.38
CA ALA A 241 13.52 -1.25 -0.87
C ALA A 241 12.92 0.15 -0.63
N ILE A 242 12.15 0.30 0.44
CA ILE A 242 11.53 1.57 0.82
C ILE A 242 12.56 2.53 1.39
N GLU A 243 13.50 2.06 2.22
CA GLU A 243 14.61 2.88 2.73
C GLU A 243 15.48 3.44 1.58
N ASP A 244 15.76 2.63 0.57
CA ASP A 244 16.47 3.08 -0.64
C ASP A 244 15.66 4.14 -1.42
N GLU A 245 14.34 3.93 -1.57
CA GLU A 245 13.45 4.91 -2.20
C GLU A 245 13.34 6.22 -1.39
N LEU A 246 13.33 6.14 -0.06
CA LEU A 246 13.37 7.30 0.83
C LEU A 246 14.72 8.03 0.76
N GLY A 247 15.83 7.32 0.58
CA GLY A 247 17.14 7.92 0.38
C GLY A 247 17.29 8.65 -0.95
N THR A 248 16.61 8.17 -2.00
CA THR A 248 16.66 8.76 -3.35
C THR A 248 15.57 9.81 -3.61
N SER A 249 14.45 9.76 -2.90
CA SER A 249 13.43 10.80 -2.92
C SER A 249 13.87 11.97 -2.05
N SER A 250 14.03 13.16 -2.63
CA SER A 250 14.45 14.34 -1.86
C SER A 250 13.49 14.58 -0.67
N PRO A 251 14.02 14.81 0.55
CA PRO A 251 13.17 15.10 1.70
C PRO A 251 12.36 16.39 1.48
N PRO A 252 11.23 16.57 2.19
CA PRO A 252 10.53 17.84 2.21
C PRO A 252 11.53 18.94 2.58
N ILE A 253 11.65 19.98 1.76
CA ILE A 253 12.50 21.13 2.06
C ILE A 253 11.79 21.91 3.18
N HIS A 254 11.89 21.43 4.42
CA HIS A 254 11.65 22.29 5.56
C HIS A 254 12.72 23.37 5.52
N GLY A 255 12.28 24.64 5.43
CA GLY A 255 13.16 25.78 5.50
C GLY A 255 14.12 25.60 6.68
N ARG A 256 15.40 25.34 6.35
CA ARG A 256 16.48 25.38 7.33
C ARG A 256 16.40 26.77 7.97
N PRO A 257 16.27 26.90 9.31
CA PRO A 257 16.34 28.21 9.93
C PRO A 257 17.66 28.85 9.51
N GLU A 258 17.59 30.09 9.05
CA GLU A 258 18.68 30.88 8.45
C GLU A 258 19.80 31.26 9.45
N SER A 259 20.01 30.44 10.49
CA SER A 259 20.98 30.67 11.58
C SER A 259 22.34 29.99 11.38
N GLN A 260 22.63 29.46 10.19
CA GLN A 260 23.98 29.01 9.82
C GLN A 260 24.29 29.44 8.38
N ARG A 261 24.61 30.73 8.24
CA ARG A 261 25.54 31.23 7.23
C ARG A 261 26.89 31.44 7.90
#